data_AF-A0A955TQZ1-F1
#
_entry.id   AF-A0A955TQZ1-F1
#
_cell.length_a   1.000
_cell.length_b   1.000
_cell.length_c   1.000
_cell.angle_alpha   90.00
_cell.angle_beta   90.00
_cell.angle_gamma   90.00
#
_symmetry.space_group_name_H-M   'P 1'
#
loop_
_entity.id
_entity.type
_entity.pdbx_description
1 polymer ?
#
loop_
_entity_poly.entity_id
_entity_poly.type
_entity_poly.pdbx_seq_one_letter_code
_entity_poly.pdbx_strand_id
1 'polypeptide(L)'
;MKQHSQWFGMLVMVLCVGGCETPQFQTMSIVDTPNRVVALQAMSEAYGGKGYDHPISLTKEEMSRLLQGVRVSRGFMGGTPHPAFSDTEIQLFAPHFVSALQKATKEELVTFFETAKLDEEFDLTTSGGLFVAGGNLYVVLSNFSVKARAWQDAERHEASYRDRPLEQIAPQPGRLVFEPR
;
A
#
# COMPACT_ATOMS: atom_id res chain seq x y z
N MET A 1 72.31 -2.60 -12.45
CA MET A 1 71.53 -1.40 -12.08
C MET A 1 70.20 -1.44 -12.82
N LYS A 2 69.12 -1.60 -12.03
CA LYS A 2 67.67 -1.37 -12.27
C LYS A 2 67.06 -1.66 -13.65
N GLN A 3 66.39 -2.82 -13.74
CA GLN A 3 65.40 -3.21 -14.74
C GLN A 3 64.03 -2.63 -14.32
N HIS A 4 63.45 -1.74 -15.12
CA HIS A 4 62.13 -1.16 -14.86
C HIS A 4 61.03 -2.17 -15.24
N SER A 5 60.30 -2.65 -14.24
CA SER A 5 59.09 -3.45 -14.40
C SER A 5 57.95 -2.55 -14.87
N GLN A 6 57.44 -2.78 -16.08
CA GLN A 6 56.18 -2.19 -16.53
C GLN A 6 55.05 -3.16 -16.15
N TRP A 7 54.37 -2.85 -15.05
CA TRP A 7 53.10 -3.48 -14.68
C TRP A 7 51.97 -2.75 -15.42
N PHE A 8 51.41 -3.39 -16.43
CA PHE A 8 50.23 -2.93 -17.15
C PHE A 8 48.98 -3.23 -16.28
N GLY A 9 48.61 -2.29 -15.43
CA GLY A 9 47.40 -2.38 -14.61
C GLY A 9 46.16 -2.10 -15.46
N MET A 10 45.42 -3.15 -15.83
CA MET A 10 44.13 -3.05 -16.50
C MET A 10 43.07 -2.60 -15.48
N LEU A 11 42.61 -1.37 -15.58
CA LEU A 11 41.54 -0.80 -14.76
C LEU A 11 40.18 -1.25 -15.32
N VAL A 12 39.58 -2.28 -14.72
CA VAL A 12 38.22 -2.72 -15.05
C VAL A 12 37.23 -1.81 -14.33
N MET A 13 36.66 -0.86 -15.06
CA MET A 13 35.57 -0.01 -14.59
C MET A 13 34.25 -0.78 -14.76
N VAL A 14 33.76 -1.37 -13.67
CA VAL A 14 32.43 -2.00 -13.62
C VAL A 14 31.39 -0.88 -13.61
N LEU A 15 30.77 -0.64 -14.76
CA LEU A 15 29.56 0.17 -14.89
C LEU A 15 28.39 -0.61 -14.29
N CYS A 16 28.00 -0.27 -13.07
CA CYS A 16 26.72 -0.67 -12.51
C CYS A 16 25.62 0.02 -13.33
N VAL A 17 24.92 -0.74 -14.17
CA VAL A 17 23.72 -0.30 -14.87
C VAL A 17 22.64 -0.07 -13.80
N GLY A 18 22.18 1.17 -13.68
CA GLY A 18 21.10 1.55 -12.77
C GLY A 18 19.84 0.74 -13.06
N GLY A 19 19.20 0.24 -12.00
CA GLY A 19 17.94 -0.48 -12.08
C GLY A 19 16.86 0.39 -12.71
N CYS A 20 16.14 -0.19 -13.66
CA CYS A 20 14.91 0.39 -14.19
C CYS A 20 13.84 0.20 -13.11
N GLU A 21 13.54 1.23 -12.31
CA GLU A 21 12.31 1.21 -11.51
C GLU A 21 11.12 1.28 -12.46
N THR A 22 10.47 0.13 -12.69
CA THR A 22 9.19 0.10 -13.38
C THR A 22 8.19 0.93 -12.58
N PRO A 23 7.52 1.93 -13.18
CA PRO A 23 6.48 2.68 -12.50
C PRO A 23 5.45 1.71 -11.93
N GLN A 24 5.18 1.80 -10.64
CA GLN A 24 4.06 1.08 -10.03
C GLN A 24 2.80 1.85 -10.39
N PHE A 25 2.00 1.31 -11.30
CA PHE A 25 0.73 1.92 -11.70
C PHE A 25 -0.44 1.00 -11.37
N GLN A 26 -1.58 1.61 -11.09
CA GLN A 26 -2.83 0.88 -10.93
C GLN A 26 -3.18 0.24 -12.27
N THR A 27 -3.38 -1.07 -12.25
CA THR A 27 -3.71 -1.86 -13.45
C THR A 27 -5.20 -1.88 -13.73
N MET A 28 -6.02 -1.82 -12.67
CA MET A 28 -7.47 -1.86 -12.77
C MET A 28 -8.13 -1.17 -11.59
N SER A 29 -9.05 -0.24 -11.86
CA SER A 29 -9.92 0.31 -10.82
C SER A 29 -11.14 -0.59 -10.58
N ILE A 30 -11.45 -0.85 -9.31
CA ILE A 30 -12.64 -1.56 -8.83
C ILE A 30 -13.72 -0.56 -8.42
N VAL A 31 -13.28 0.52 -7.77
CA VAL A 31 -14.09 1.69 -7.42
C VAL A 31 -13.25 2.93 -7.62
N ASP A 32 -13.87 3.94 -8.22
CA ASP A 32 -13.32 5.27 -8.38
C ASP A 32 -14.42 6.29 -8.08
N THR A 33 -14.35 6.91 -6.90
CA THR A 33 -15.18 8.07 -6.52
C THR A 33 -14.28 9.20 -6.06
N PRO A 34 -14.76 10.45 -5.97
CA PRO A 34 -13.91 11.59 -5.59
C PRO A 34 -13.12 11.39 -4.30
N ASN A 35 -13.71 10.71 -3.31
CA ASN A 35 -13.13 10.50 -1.99
C ASN A 35 -12.72 9.04 -1.71
N ARG A 36 -12.81 8.12 -2.68
CA ARG A 36 -12.48 6.71 -2.47
C ARG A 36 -11.98 6.02 -3.73
N VAL A 37 -10.93 5.23 -3.58
CA VAL A 37 -10.43 4.34 -4.63
C VAL A 37 -10.19 2.96 -4.04
N VAL A 38 -10.57 1.93 -4.80
CA VAL A 38 -10.08 0.56 -4.63
C VAL A 38 -9.60 0.10 -5.99
N ALA A 39 -8.35 -0.34 -6.08
CA ALA A 39 -7.71 -0.70 -7.34
C ALA A 39 -6.79 -1.90 -7.19
N LEU A 40 -6.42 -2.52 -8.31
CA LEU A 40 -5.32 -3.46 -8.40
C LEU A 40 -4.06 -2.69 -8.81
N GLN A 41 -2.93 -3.04 -8.20
CA GLN A 41 -1.63 -2.48 -8.50
C GLN A 41 -0.60 -3.58 -8.68
N ALA A 42 0.09 -3.58 -9.82
CA ALA A 42 1.16 -4.53 -10.10
C ALA A 42 2.41 -4.23 -9.25
N MET A 43 3.07 -5.29 -8.79
CA MET A 43 4.24 -5.23 -7.92
C MET A 43 5.37 -6.04 -8.54
N SER A 44 6.49 -5.37 -8.86
CA SER A 44 7.66 -5.97 -9.52
C SER A 44 8.30 -7.12 -8.74
N GLU A 45 8.23 -7.09 -7.39
CA GLU A 45 8.73 -8.15 -6.51
C GLU A 45 7.62 -8.71 -5.61
N ALA A 46 6.46 -9.03 -6.20
CA ALA A 46 5.31 -9.60 -5.49
C ALA A 46 5.73 -10.75 -4.56
N TYR A 47 5.59 -10.53 -3.25
CA TYR A 47 5.98 -11.44 -2.18
C TYR A 47 7.40 -12.02 -2.31
N GLY A 48 8.38 -11.17 -2.64
CA GLY A 48 9.78 -11.58 -2.82
C GLY A 48 9.99 -12.46 -4.05
N GLY A 49 9.24 -12.19 -5.11
CA GLY A 49 9.29 -12.91 -6.39
C GLY A 49 8.52 -14.25 -6.42
N LYS A 50 7.84 -14.61 -5.33
CA LYS A 50 7.02 -15.84 -5.27
C LYS A 50 5.61 -15.64 -5.84
N GLY A 51 5.17 -14.39 -5.94
CA GLY A 51 3.79 -14.02 -6.22
C GLY A 51 2.88 -14.16 -5.00
N TYR A 52 1.75 -13.48 -5.06
CA TYR A 52 0.65 -13.59 -4.11
C TYR A 52 -0.20 -14.83 -4.39
N ASP A 53 -0.97 -15.28 -3.40
CA ASP A 53 -1.91 -16.40 -3.49
C ASP A 53 -3.22 -15.99 -4.20
N HIS A 54 -3.15 -15.12 -5.18
CA HIS A 54 -4.31 -14.63 -5.95
C HIS A 54 -4.51 -15.42 -7.25
N PRO A 55 -5.74 -15.44 -7.80
CA PRO A 55 -6.98 -14.90 -7.22
C PRO A 55 -7.51 -15.76 -6.07
N ILE A 56 -8.29 -15.16 -5.18
CA ILE A 56 -9.03 -15.88 -4.13
C ILE A 56 -10.50 -15.50 -4.07
N SER A 57 -11.32 -16.41 -3.57
CA SER A 57 -12.72 -16.17 -3.28
C SER A 57 -12.94 -16.13 -1.77
N LEU A 58 -13.31 -14.95 -1.26
CA LEU A 58 -13.80 -14.74 0.10
C LEU A 58 -15.24 -14.26 0.04
N THR A 59 -16.04 -14.59 1.04
CA THR A 59 -17.37 -13.97 1.21
C THR A 59 -17.25 -12.55 1.77
N LYS A 60 -18.29 -11.75 1.59
CA LYS A 60 -18.35 -10.39 2.17
C LYS A 60 -18.36 -10.46 3.69
N GLU A 61 -18.98 -11.49 4.25
CA GLU A 61 -19.10 -11.76 5.67
C GLU A 61 -17.75 -12.17 6.28
N GLU A 62 -16.96 -13.00 5.58
CA GLU A 62 -15.57 -13.30 5.99
C GLU A 62 -14.70 -12.06 5.95
N MET A 63 -14.74 -11.29 4.85
CA MET A 63 -13.97 -10.05 4.75
C MET A 63 -14.37 -9.04 5.84
N SER A 64 -15.67 -8.90 6.10
CA SER A 64 -16.15 -8.00 7.17
C SER A 64 -15.62 -8.40 8.54
N ARG A 65 -15.65 -9.70 8.88
CA ARG A 65 -15.08 -10.21 10.14
C ARG A 65 -13.58 -9.97 10.24
N LEU A 66 -12.84 -10.16 9.14
CA LEU A 66 -11.41 -9.87 9.09
C LEU A 66 -11.15 -8.38 9.35
N LEU A 67 -11.86 -7.48 8.67
CA LEU A 67 -11.69 -6.04 8.86
C LEU A 67 -12.07 -5.56 10.27
N GLN A 68 -13.12 -6.13 10.88
CA GLN A 68 -13.51 -5.85 12.27
C GLN A 68 -12.41 -6.17 13.30
N GLY A 69 -11.57 -7.16 12.96
CA GLY A 69 -10.44 -7.57 13.78
C GLY A 69 -9.19 -6.71 13.62
N VAL A 70 -9.10 -5.86 12.60
CA VAL A 70 -7.93 -5.00 12.39
C VAL A 70 -7.94 -3.84 13.39
N ARG A 71 -6.89 -3.77 14.19
CA ARG A 71 -6.67 -2.74 15.21
C ARG A 71 -5.42 -1.95 14.89
N VAL A 72 -5.46 -0.67 15.18
CA VAL A 72 -4.31 0.23 15.07
C VAL A 72 -4.00 0.83 16.43
N SER A 73 -2.71 0.89 16.74
CA SER A 73 -2.14 1.56 17.89
C SER A 73 -1.14 2.59 17.41
N ARG A 74 -1.27 3.84 17.87
CA ARG A 74 -0.38 4.94 17.52
C ARG A 74 0.64 5.22 18.63
N GLY A 75 1.81 5.73 18.24
CA GLY A 75 2.88 6.13 19.15
C GLY A 75 3.91 5.05 19.40
N PHE A 76 5.13 5.46 19.77
CA PHE A 76 6.30 4.58 19.89
C PHE A 76 6.15 3.49 20.98
N MET A 77 5.46 3.81 22.08
CA MET A 77 5.19 2.85 23.16
C MET A 77 3.93 2.00 22.94
N GLY A 78 3.19 2.24 21.84
CA GLY A 78 1.89 1.64 21.59
C GLY A 78 0.80 2.23 22.50
N GLY A 79 -0.08 3.06 21.94
CA GLY A 79 -1.33 3.45 22.61
C GLY A 79 -2.34 2.30 22.68
N THR A 80 -3.47 2.54 23.34
CA THR A 80 -4.59 1.59 23.35
C THR A 80 -5.04 1.27 21.92
N PRO A 81 -5.00 -0.01 21.49
CA PRO A 81 -5.46 -0.39 20.17
C PRO A 81 -6.94 -0.07 19.99
N HIS A 82 -7.28 0.51 18.84
CA HIS A 82 -8.65 0.82 18.47
C HIS A 82 -8.93 0.32 17.04
N PRO A 83 -10.20 0.16 16.62
CA PRO A 83 -10.52 -0.29 15.27
C PRO A 83 -9.80 0.54 14.21
N ALA A 84 -9.26 -0.13 13.19
CA ALA A 84 -8.70 0.51 12.00
C ALA A 84 -9.78 0.93 11.01
N PHE A 85 -10.94 0.26 11.04
CA PHE A 85 -12.09 0.55 10.20
C PHE A 85 -13.34 0.62 11.08
N SER A 86 -14.20 1.60 10.81
CA SER A 86 -15.56 1.72 11.34
C SER A 86 -16.50 0.73 10.68
N ASP A 87 -17.65 0.45 11.30
CA ASP A 87 -18.66 -0.45 10.72
C ASP A 87 -19.17 0.03 9.35
N THR A 88 -19.21 1.35 9.14
CA THR A 88 -19.58 1.95 7.86
C THR A 88 -18.49 1.72 6.80
N GLU A 89 -17.22 1.95 7.14
CA GLU A 89 -16.10 1.67 6.24
C GLU A 89 -16.05 0.18 5.88
N ILE A 90 -16.27 -0.71 6.85
CA ILE A 90 -16.28 -2.17 6.62
C ILE A 90 -17.38 -2.55 5.61
N GLN A 91 -18.61 -2.06 5.80
CA GLN A 91 -19.72 -2.32 4.88
C GLN A 91 -19.44 -1.81 3.46
N LEU A 92 -18.71 -0.70 3.34
CA LEU A 92 -18.36 -0.10 2.07
C LEU A 92 -17.19 -0.83 1.40
N PHE A 93 -16.12 -1.14 2.12
CA PHE A 93 -14.91 -1.74 1.55
C PHE A 93 -14.98 -3.24 1.33
N ALA A 94 -15.60 -4.00 2.26
CA ALA A 94 -15.63 -5.45 2.19
C ALA A 94 -16.07 -6.01 0.82
N PRO A 95 -17.18 -5.56 0.18
CA PRO A 95 -17.56 -6.05 -1.13
C PRO A 95 -16.54 -5.71 -2.23
N HIS A 96 -15.87 -4.56 -2.15
CA HIS A 96 -14.87 -4.15 -3.14
C HIS A 96 -13.57 -4.91 -2.98
N PHE A 97 -13.13 -5.17 -1.74
CA PHE A 97 -11.94 -5.98 -1.47
C PHE A 97 -12.13 -7.42 -1.93
N VAL A 98 -13.30 -8.02 -1.67
CA VAL A 98 -13.65 -9.34 -2.21
C VAL A 98 -13.57 -9.34 -3.73
N SER A 99 -14.21 -8.37 -4.39
CA SER A 99 -14.20 -8.29 -5.86
C SER A 99 -12.79 -8.08 -6.42
N ALA A 100 -11.97 -7.27 -5.76
CA ALA A 100 -10.59 -7.00 -6.14
C ALA A 100 -9.73 -8.27 -6.00
N LEU A 101 -9.76 -8.94 -4.85
CA LEU A 101 -9.01 -10.17 -4.57
C LEU A 101 -9.38 -11.33 -5.51
N GLN A 102 -10.63 -11.38 -5.98
CA GLN A 102 -11.09 -12.36 -6.96
C GLN A 102 -10.54 -12.09 -8.38
N LYS A 103 -10.21 -10.84 -8.69
CA LYS A 103 -9.69 -10.41 -9.99
C LYS A 103 -8.16 -10.29 -10.03
N ALA A 104 -7.54 -10.10 -8.86
CA ALA A 104 -6.10 -9.92 -8.74
C ALA A 104 -5.32 -11.09 -9.34
N THR A 105 -4.29 -10.77 -10.12
CA THR A 105 -3.27 -11.72 -10.54
C THR A 105 -2.26 -11.97 -9.41
N LYS A 106 -1.35 -12.93 -9.60
CA LYS A 106 -0.28 -13.24 -8.64
C LYS A 106 0.72 -12.10 -8.46
N GLU A 107 0.73 -11.11 -9.35
CA GLU A 107 1.65 -9.97 -9.33
C GLU A 107 0.97 -8.70 -8.81
N GLU A 108 -0.33 -8.76 -8.52
CA GLU A 108 -1.10 -7.60 -8.09
C GLU A 108 -1.51 -7.71 -6.63
N LEU A 109 -1.43 -6.61 -5.91
CA LEU A 109 -2.14 -6.44 -4.64
C LEU A 109 -3.33 -5.51 -4.85
N VAL A 110 -4.26 -5.54 -3.89
CA VAL A 110 -5.36 -4.59 -3.85
C VAL A 110 -4.90 -3.36 -3.08
N THR A 111 -5.03 -2.18 -3.67
CA THR A 111 -4.81 -0.91 -2.99
C THR A 111 -6.11 -0.22 -2.65
N PHE A 112 -6.10 0.59 -1.59
CA PHE A 112 -7.23 1.43 -1.26
C PHE A 112 -6.79 2.82 -0.79
N PHE A 113 -7.66 3.79 -1.02
CA PHE A 113 -7.52 5.17 -0.60
C PHE A 113 -8.90 5.70 -0.23
N GLU A 114 -8.98 6.45 0.86
CA GLU A 114 -10.17 7.19 1.25
C GLU A 114 -9.81 8.51 1.91
N THR A 115 -10.62 9.53 1.62
CA THR A 115 -10.60 10.81 2.32
C THR A 115 -11.93 11.10 2.99
N ALA A 116 -11.84 11.69 4.18
CA ALA A 116 -12.96 12.28 4.89
C ALA A 116 -12.65 13.75 5.18
N LYS A 117 -13.57 14.65 4.81
CA LYS A 117 -13.40 16.10 5.03
C LYS A 117 -13.24 16.40 6.52
N LEU A 118 -12.16 17.08 6.89
CA LEU A 118 -11.95 17.57 8.25
C LEU A 118 -12.46 19.01 8.37
N ASP A 119 -12.02 19.86 7.44
CA ASP A 119 -12.41 21.27 7.32
C ASP A 119 -12.28 21.73 5.84
N GLU A 120 -12.35 23.04 5.56
CA GLU A 120 -12.24 23.56 4.19
C GLU A 120 -10.83 23.43 3.58
N GLU A 121 -9.78 23.28 4.40
CA GLU A 121 -8.40 23.20 3.93
C GLU A 121 -7.86 21.76 3.95
N PHE A 122 -8.40 20.91 4.84
CA PHE A 122 -7.83 19.60 5.13
C PHE A 122 -8.82 18.44 5.07
N ASP A 123 -8.28 17.30 4.63
CA ASP A 123 -8.90 15.99 4.71
C ASP A 123 -8.13 15.08 5.66
N LEU A 124 -8.83 14.07 6.18
CA LEU A 124 -8.22 12.90 6.81
C LEU A 124 -8.10 11.81 5.76
N THR A 125 -6.87 11.38 5.48
CA THR A 125 -6.56 10.33 4.52
C THR A 125 -6.25 9.02 5.21
N THR A 126 -6.91 7.95 4.75
CA THR A 126 -6.58 6.57 5.09
C THR A 126 -6.29 5.81 3.79
N SER A 127 -5.13 5.16 3.70
CA SER A 127 -4.75 4.43 2.49
C SER A 127 -3.79 3.28 2.79
N GLY A 128 -3.71 2.35 1.85
CA GLY A 128 -2.79 1.23 1.95
C GLY A 128 -3.14 0.13 0.96
N GLY A 129 -2.96 -1.11 1.37
CA GLY A 129 -3.24 -2.25 0.53
C GLY A 129 -3.48 -3.55 1.27
N LEU A 130 -3.89 -4.56 0.54
CA LEU A 130 -4.17 -5.90 1.03
C LEU A 130 -3.84 -6.94 -0.03
N PHE A 131 -3.30 -8.06 0.42
CA PHE A 131 -2.92 -9.19 -0.43
C PHE A 131 -2.94 -10.48 0.39
N VAL A 132 -2.96 -11.62 -0.27
CA VAL A 132 -2.89 -12.94 0.38
C VAL A 132 -1.61 -13.62 -0.03
N ALA A 133 -0.88 -14.15 0.95
CA ALA A 133 0.35 -14.89 0.70
C ALA A 133 0.62 -15.91 1.80
N GLY A 134 1.10 -17.10 1.43
CA GLY A 134 1.30 -18.20 2.38
C GLY A 134 0.03 -18.52 3.19
N GLY A 135 -1.16 -18.39 2.59
CA GLY A 135 -2.45 -18.63 3.24
C GLY A 135 -2.91 -17.56 4.23
N ASN A 136 -2.24 -16.42 4.31
CA ASN A 136 -2.59 -15.33 5.24
C ASN A 136 -3.01 -14.07 4.47
N LEU A 137 -4.07 -13.39 4.94
CA LEU A 137 -4.42 -12.05 4.48
C LEU A 137 -3.53 -11.03 5.20
N TYR A 138 -2.76 -10.27 4.43
CA TYR A 138 -1.98 -9.14 4.90
C TYR A 138 -2.75 -7.85 4.65
N VAL A 139 -2.74 -6.97 5.64
CA VAL A 139 -3.27 -5.61 5.55
C VAL A 139 -2.13 -4.64 5.84
N VAL A 140 -1.94 -3.70 4.93
CA VAL A 140 -0.97 -2.62 5.03
C VAL A 140 -1.76 -1.33 5.21
N LEU A 141 -1.50 -0.61 6.31
CA LEU A 141 -1.94 0.78 6.48
C LEU A 141 -0.73 1.69 6.28
N SER A 142 -0.63 2.30 5.10
CA SER A 142 0.42 3.28 4.81
C SER A 142 0.08 4.65 5.41
N ASN A 143 -1.19 5.03 5.34
CA ASN A 143 -1.71 6.24 5.96
C ASN A 143 -2.96 5.89 6.78
N PHE A 144 -3.02 6.34 8.02
CA PHE A 144 -4.17 6.12 8.89
C PHE A 144 -4.63 7.44 9.52
N SER A 145 -5.76 7.97 9.03
CA SER A 145 -6.30 9.28 9.42
C SER A 145 -5.25 10.39 9.43
N VAL A 146 -4.38 10.43 8.41
CA VAL A 146 -3.35 11.45 8.27
C VAL A 146 -4.00 12.73 7.75
N LYS A 147 -3.74 13.86 8.41
CA LYS A 147 -4.21 15.17 7.97
C LYS A 147 -3.41 15.62 6.74
N ALA A 148 -4.07 15.74 5.60
CA ALA A 148 -3.50 16.20 4.33
C ALA A 148 -4.29 17.39 3.77
N ARG A 149 -3.65 18.25 2.97
CA ARG A 149 -4.35 19.39 2.35
C ARG A 149 -5.23 18.91 1.21
N ALA A 150 -6.49 19.33 1.20
CA ALA A 150 -7.49 18.90 0.21
C ALA A 150 -7.14 19.31 -1.24
N TRP A 151 -6.29 20.32 -1.43
CA TRP A 151 -5.97 20.92 -2.73
C TRP A 151 -4.53 20.68 -3.20
N GLN A 152 -3.70 19.94 -2.44
CA GLN A 152 -2.28 19.79 -2.73
C GLN A 152 -1.97 19.06 -4.05
N ASP A 153 -2.90 18.26 -4.55
CA ASP A 153 -2.75 17.50 -5.80
C ASP A 153 -2.67 18.40 -7.05
N ALA A 154 -3.16 19.65 -6.98
CA ALA A 154 -3.22 20.53 -8.15
C ALA A 154 -1.96 21.41 -8.34
N GLU A 155 -1.22 21.73 -7.27
CA GLU A 155 -0.19 22.78 -7.32
C GLU A 155 1.23 22.28 -7.60
N ARG A 156 1.55 21.01 -7.29
CA ARG A 156 2.95 20.52 -7.31
C ARG A 156 3.35 19.71 -8.53
N HIS A 157 2.46 19.46 -9.49
CA HIS A 157 2.70 18.52 -10.60
C HIS A 157 3.19 17.13 -10.14
N GLU A 158 2.95 16.78 -8.87
CA GLU A 158 3.20 15.45 -8.32
C GLU A 158 1.97 14.57 -8.60
N ALA A 159 2.17 13.26 -8.78
CA ALA A 159 1.05 12.34 -8.88
C ALA A 159 0.20 12.40 -7.60
N SER A 160 -1.12 12.43 -7.72
CA SER A 160 -2.01 12.50 -6.55
C SER A 160 -1.71 11.36 -5.57
N TYR A 161 -1.80 11.61 -4.26
CA TYR A 161 -1.66 10.53 -3.25
C TYR A 161 -2.68 9.41 -3.45
N ARG A 162 -3.80 9.74 -4.10
CA ARG A 162 -4.82 8.80 -4.55
C ARG A 162 -4.28 7.71 -5.46
N ASP A 163 -3.29 8.03 -6.29
CA ASP A 163 -2.66 7.11 -7.25
C ASP A 163 -1.47 6.39 -6.63
N ARG A 164 -1.01 6.84 -5.45
CA ARG A 164 0.13 6.31 -4.70
C ARG A 164 -0.27 5.88 -3.27
N PRO A 165 -1.31 5.05 -3.10
CA PRO A 165 -1.91 4.77 -1.78
C PRO A 165 -0.97 4.06 -0.80
N LEU A 166 0.12 3.45 -1.29
CA LEU A 166 1.14 2.82 -0.47
C LEU A 166 2.22 3.80 0.03
N GLU A 167 2.32 4.99 -0.56
CA GLU A 167 3.28 6.02 -0.15
C GLU A 167 2.83 6.72 1.13
N GLN A 168 3.76 6.98 2.04
CA GLN A 168 3.45 7.59 3.34
C GLN A 168 3.49 9.12 3.23
N ILE A 169 2.37 9.78 3.57
CA ILE A 169 2.24 11.25 3.51
C ILE A 169 2.98 11.92 4.68
N ALA A 170 2.78 11.40 5.89
CA ALA A 170 3.41 11.89 7.11
C ALA A 170 3.68 10.70 8.05
N PRO A 171 4.82 10.01 7.88
CA PRO A 171 5.15 8.79 8.62
C PRO A 171 5.06 9.01 10.13
N GLN A 172 4.22 8.20 10.78
CA GLN A 172 4.11 8.18 12.24
C GLN A 172 4.32 6.76 12.75
N PRO A 173 4.97 6.58 13.92
CA PRO A 173 5.09 5.28 14.53
C PRO A 173 3.70 4.74 14.87
N GLY A 174 3.43 3.53 14.40
CA GLY A 174 2.19 2.83 14.66
C GLY A 174 2.36 1.34 14.44
N ARG A 175 1.41 0.57 14.98
CA ARG A 175 1.37 -0.88 14.84
C ARG A 175 -0.04 -1.34 14.52
N LEU A 176 -0.11 -2.28 13.59
CA LEU A 176 -1.29 -3.09 13.35
C LEU A 176 -1.31 -4.32 14.26
N VAL A 177 -2.47 -4.60 14.83
CA VAL A 177 -2.76 -5.80 15.62
C VAL A 177 -4.04 -6.41 15.07
N PHE A 178 -4.12 -7.75 15.07
CA PHE A 178 -5.34 -8.46 14.69
C PHE A 178 -5.96 -9.11 15.92
N GLU A 179 -7.23 -8.80 16.18
CA GLU A 179 -8.05 -9.39 17.23
C GLU A 179 -9.25 -10.09 16.60
N PRO A 180 -9.28 -11.43 16.54
CA PRO A 180 -10.42 -12.17 15.99
C PRO A 180 -11.75 -11.77 16.65
N ARG A 181 -12.81 -11.66 15.83
CA ARG A 181 -14.16 -11.29 16.27
C ARG A 181 -15.16 -12.42 16.03
#